data_AF-A0A497GTL0-F1
#
_entry.id   AF-A0A497GTL0-F1
#
_cell.length_a   1.000
_cell.length_b   1.000
_cell.length_c   1.000
_cell.angle_alpha   90.00
_cell.angle_beta   90.00
_cell.angle_gamma   90.00
#
_symmetry.space_group_name_H-M   'P 1'
#
loop_
_entity.id
_entity.type
_entity.pdbx_description
1 polymer ?
#
loop_
_entity_poly.entity_id
_entity_poly.type
_entity_poly.pdbx_seq_one_letter_code
_entity_poly.pdbx_strand_id
1 'polypeptide(L)' 'MDVFEAIRTRRSIRSFRPDPVREEDLVKILEAATWAPSAGNLQPWEFIV' A
#
# COMPACT_ATOMS: atom_id res chain seq x y z
N MET A 1 -3.43 15.23 3.14
CA MET A 1 -3.81 14.28 4.20
C MET A 1 -2.59 13.97 5.03
N ASP A 2 -2.70 14.08 6.35
CA ASP A 2 -1.64 13.64 7.26
C ASP A 2 -1.79 12.15 7.63
N VAL A 3 -0.82 11.58 8.34
CA VAL A 3 -0.82 10.15 8.72
C VAL A 3 -2.02 9.80 9.61
N PHE A 4 -2.40 10.66 10.55
CA PHE A 4 -3.50 10.38 11.48
C PHE A 4 -4.86 10.45 10.80
N GLU A 5 -5.02 11.36 9.85
CA GLU A 5 -6.19 11.43 8.98
C GLU A 5 -6.28 10.20 8.08
N ALA A 6 -5.17 9.78 7.46
CA ALA A 6 -5.12 8.57 6.62
C ALA A 6 -5.57 7.32 7.37
N ILE A 7 -5.06 7.12 8.58
CA ILE A 7 -5.39 5.96 9.43
C ILE A 7 -6.88 5.97 9.82
N ARG A 8 -7.42 7.13 10.23
CA ARG A 8 -8.81 7.25 10.70
C ARG A 8 -9.84 7.15 9.58
N THR A 9 -9.50 7.63 8.39
CA THR A 9 -10.42 7.69 7.25
C THR A 9 -10.42 6.42 6.40
N ARG A 10 -9.33 5.63 6.44
CA ARG A 10 -9.25 4.35 5.70
C ARG A 10 -10.42 3.41 6.05
N ARG A 11 -10.97 2.77 5.03
CA ARG A 11 -12.09 1.80 5.11
C ARG A 11 -11.72 0.50 4.38
N SER A 12 -12.36 -0.60 4.75
CA SER A 12 -12.22 -1.87 4.04
C SER A 12 -13.25 -1.92 2.91
N ILE A 13 -12.82 -1.52 1.72
CA ILE A 13 -13.67 -1.43 0.52
C ILE A 13 -13.87 -2.82 -0.09
N ARG A 14 -15.10 -3.09 -0.59
CA ARG A 14 -15.51 -4.40 -1.14
C ARG A 14 -16.03 -4.34 -2.59
N SER A 15 -16.07 -3.14 -3.19
CA SER A 15 -16.48 -2.92 -4.57
C SER A 15 -15.68 -1.76 -5.13
N PHE A 16 -15.18 -1.91 -6.35
CA PHE A 16 -14.26 -0.98 -7.00
C PHE A 16 -14.81 -0.58 -8.37
N ARG A 17 -14.38 0.59 -8.84
CA ARG A 17 -14.64 1.00 -10.22
C ARG A 17 -13.77 0.18 -11.18
N PRO A 18 -14.16 0.07 -12.47
CA PRO A 18 -13.36 -0.62 -13.48
C PRO A 18 -12.11 0.17 -13.90
N ASP A 19 -11.99 1.43 -13.48
CA ASP A 19 -10.84 2.27 -13.80
C ASP A 19 -9.54 1.65 -13.26
N PRO A 20 -8.48 1.52 -14.08
CA PRO A 20 -7.20 1.03 -13.60
C PRO A 20 -6.55 2.05 -12.65
N VAL A 21 -5.74 1.54 -11.73
CA VAL A 21 -4.83 2.37 -10.92
C VAL A 21 -3.64 2.78 -11.80
N ARG A 22 -3.19 4.03 -11.69
CA ARG A 22 -2.00 4.49 -12.44
C ARG A 22 -0.76 3.76 -11.93
N GLU A 23 0.14 3.41 -12.84
CA GLU A 23 1.37 2.67 -12.52
C GLU A 23 2.24 3.40 -11.48
N GLU A 24 2.36 4.72 -11.60
CA GLU A 24 3.09 5.56 -10.63
C GLU A 24 2.54 5.47 -9.20
N ASP A 25 1.22 5.33 -9.06
CA ASP A 25 0.58 5.18 -7.74
C ASP A 25 0.86 3.77 -7.18
N LEU A 26 0.84 2.73 -8.03
CA LEU A 26 1.19 1.37 -7.64
C LEU A 26 2.63 1.27 -7.15
N VAL A 27 3.59 1.81 -7.91
CA VAL A 27 5.01 1.83 -7.54
C VAL A 27 5.21 2.51 -6.19
N LYS A 28 4.58 3.68 -5.99
CA LYS A 28 4.67 4.43 -4.73
C LYS A 28 4.12 3.66 -3.53
N ILE A 29 3.03 2.90 -3.71
CA ILE A 29 2.44 2.07 -2.66
C ILE A 29 3.37 0.90 -2.31
N LEU A 30 3.92 0.23 -3.32
CA LEU A 30 4.81 -0.91 -3.11
C LEU A 30 6.15 -0.49 -2.48
N GLU A 31 6.70 0.64 -2.89
CA GLU A 31 7.87 1.24 -2.24
C GLU A 31 7.57 1.52 -0.76
N ALA A 32 6.43 2.14 -0.44
CA ALA A 32 6.06 2.38 0.95
C ALA A 32 5.91 1.07 1.76
N ALA A 33 5.45 -0.02 1.13
CA ALA A 33 5.31 -1.31 1.79
C ALA A 33 6.66 -1.95 2.17
N THR A 34 7.73 -1.74 1.40
CA THR A 34 9.05 -2.32 1.67
C THR A 34 9.75 -1.68 2.87
N TRP A 35 9.32 -0.47 3.26
CA TRP A 35 9.79 0.21 4.47
C TRP A 35 9.19 -0.35 5.77
N ALA A 36 8.25 -1.29 5.70
CA ALA A 36 7.78 -1.99 6.88
C ALA A 36 8.95 -2.74 7.56
N PRO A 37 9.03 -2.74 8.90
CA PRO A 37 10.05 -3.54 9.58
C PRO A 37 9.80 -5.04 9.38
N SER A 38 10.87 -5.81 9.25
CA SER A 38 10.83 -7.28 9.26
C SER A 38 11.81 -7.84 10.28
N ALA A 39 11.51 -9.03 10.81
CA ALA A 39 12.41 -9.74 11.70
C ALA A 39 13.75 -9.97 10.99
N GLY A 40 14.85 -9.52 11.61
CA GLY A 40 16.19 -9.60 11.01
C GLY A 40 16.37 -8.81 9.70
N ASN A 41 15.45 -7.89 9.36
CA ASN A 41 15.41 -7.20 8.07
C ASN A 41 15.38 -8.16 6.86
N LEU A 42 14.78 -9.34 7.00
CA LEU A 42 14.75 -10.35 5.94
C LEU A 42 13.90 -9.94 4.73
N GLN A 43 13.01 -8.96 4.89
CA GLN A 43 12.06 -8.51 3.88
C GLN A 43 11.36 -9.68 3.15
N PRO A 44 10.72 -10.62 3.89
CA PRO A 44 10.26 -11.89 3.35
C PRO A 44 8.91 -11.75 2.63
N TRP A 45 8.75 -10.71 1.81
CA TRP A 45 7.53 -10.39 1.08
C TRP A 45 7.78 -10.36 -0.43
N GLU A 46 6.79 -10.84 -1.16
CA GLU A 46 6.70 -10.74 -2.61
C GLU A 46 5.33 -10.15 -2.94
N PHE A 47 5.30 -9.16 -3.83
CA PHE A 47 4.08 -8.52 -4.30
C PHE A 47 3.86 -8.92 -5.76
N ILE A 48 2.74 -9.58 -6.05
CA ILE A 48 2.31 -9.93 -7.40
C ILE A 48 1.18 -8.96 -7.77
N VAL A 49 1.35 -8.23 -8.87
CA VAL A 49 0.46 -7.18 -9.35
C VAL A 49 -0.23 -7.62 -10.62
#